data_AF-W1YE61-F1
#
_entry.id   AF-W1YE61-F1
#
_cell.length_a   1.000
_cell.length_b   1.000
_cell.length_c   1.000
_cell.angle_alpha   90.00
_cell.angle_beta   90.00
_cell.angle_gamma   90.00
#
_symmetry.space_group_name_H-M   'P 1'
#
loop_
_entity.id
_entity.type
_entity.pdbx_description
1 polymer ?
#
loop_
_entity_poly.entity_id
_entity_poly.type
_entity_poly.pdbx_seq_one_letter_code
_entity_poly.pdbx_strand_id
1 'polypeptide(L)'
;LDQVTTSEVTVNDADSNGKPDSQDAAEAAAEAAVKAAEDAAQAGKDKKAEVEADGVVNPDEKSAVDGLNDVTTEKKGTATPLVDSLPEGPVKEALKARLDQVTTS
;
A
#
# COMPACT_ATOMS: atom_id res chain seq x y z
N LEU A 1 41.63 -1.84 38.78
CA LEU A 1 40.42 -1.00 38.65
C LEU A 1 39.84 -1.32 37.29
N ASP A 2 38.65 -1.91 37.29
CA ASP A 2 38.01 -2.52 36.12
C ASP A 2 37.86 -1.56 34.94
N GLN A 3 38.08 -2.10 33.75
CA GLN A 3 37.78 -1.45 32.48
C GLN A 3 36.25 -1.43 32.35
N VAL A 4 35.63 -0.27 32.61
CA VAL A 4 34.20 -0.07 32.37
C VAL A 4 33.99 -0.03 30.87
N THR A 5 33.48 -1.13 30.31
CA THR A 5 32.99 -1.15 28.94
C THR A 5 31.66 -0.39 28.91
N THR A 6 31.66 0.82 28.37
CA THR A 6 30.42 1.52 28.04
C THR A 6 29.77 0.78 26.88
N SER A 7 28.65 0.10 27.13
CA SER A 7 27.83 -0.44 26.06
C SER A 7 27.13 0.72 25.34
N GLU A 8 27.50 0.98 24.09
CA GLU A 8 26.76 1.88 23.22
C GLU A 8 25.43 1.20 22.84
N VAL A 9 24.32 1.66 23.43
CA VAL A 9 22.97 1.23 23.06
C VAL A 9 22.31 2.41 22.36
N THR A 10 21.96 2.23 21.09
CA THR A 10 21.15 3.21 20.34
C THR A 10 19.67 2.99 20.66
N VAL A 11 18.91 4.08 20.79
CA VAL A 11 17.45 4.01 20.84
C VAL A 11 16.95 3.48 19.50
N ASN A 12 16.21 2.38 19.52
CA ASN A 12 15.63 1.73 18.34
C ASN A 12 14.11 1.57 18.43
N ASP A 13 13.50 2.13 19.47
CA ASP A 13 12.06 2.23 19.73
C ASP A 13 11.86 3.67 20.26
N ALA A 14 11.83 4.63 19.34
CA ALA A 14 11.88 6.05 19.67
C ALA A 14 10.57 6.56 20.29
N ASP A 15 9.45 5.93 19.97
CA ASP A 15 8.13 6.30 20.46
C ASP A 15 7.64 5.42 21.65
N SER A 16 8.48 4.46 22.09
CA SER A 16 8.20 3.54 23.20
C SER A 16 6.94 2.71 22.98
N ASN A 17 6.63 2.38 21.72
CA ASN A 17 5.46 1.58 21.35
C ASN A 17 5.74 0.06 21.45
N GLY A 18 6.98 -0.34 21.75
CA GLY A 18 7.40 -1.73 21.88
C GLY A 18 7.75 -2.42 20.55
N LYS A 19 7.83 -1.66 19.45
CA LYS A 19 8.29 -2.10 18.14
C LYS A 19 9.59 -1.38 17.77
N PRO A 20 10.46 -2.02 16.99
CA PRO A 20 11.60 -1.32 16.41
C PRO A 20 11.14 -0.25 15.41
N ASP A 21 11.80 0.91 15.38
CA ASP A 21 11.51 2.00 14.42
C ASP A 21 11.55 1.51 12.95
N SER A 22 12.36 0.50 12.65
CA SER A 22 12.43 -0.14 11.34
C SER A 22 11.16 -0.92 10.97
N GLN A 23 10.49 -1.52 11.96
CA GLN A 23 9.19 -2.14 11.79
C GLN A 23 8.12 -1.08 11.51
N ASP A 24 8.10 0.01 12.28
CA ASP A 24 7.14 1.10 12.06
C ASP A 24 7.31 1.74 10.68
N ALA A 25 8.55 1.94 10.23
CA ALA A 25 8.84 2.42 8.88
C ALA A 25 8.32 1.45 7.79
N ALA A 26 8.46 0.15 8.00
CA ALA A 26 7.95 -0.87 7.07
C ALA A 26 6.42 -0.89 7.03
N GLU A 27 5.76 -0.84 8.19
CA GLU A 27 4.30 -0.77 8.29
C GLU A 27 3.76 0.50 7.61
N ALA A 28 4.39 1.66 7.82
CA ALA A 28 4.02 2.91 7.18
C ALA A 28 4.19 2.88 5.64
N ALA A 29 5.28 2.28 5.15
CA ALA A 29 5.50 2.13 3.72
C ALA A 29 4.46 1.21 3.06
N ALA A 30 4.13 0.09 3.71
CA ALA A 30 3.10 -0.83 3.23
C ALA A 30 1.70 -0.18 3.22
N GLU A 31 1.33 0.53 4.29
CA GLU A 31 0.09 1.30 4.38
C GLU A 31 -0.02 2.33 3.24
N ALA A 32 1.03 3.11 3.00
CA ALA A 32 1.05 4.10 1.92
C ALA A 32 0.90 3.44 0.53
N ALA A 33 1.53 2.29 0.31
CA ALA A 33 1.42 1.56 -0.95
C ALA A 33 0.03 0.96 -1.17
N VAL A 34 -0.58 0.38 -0.13
CA VAL A 34 -1.96 -0.13 -0.19
C VAL A 34 -2.93 1.01 -0.49
N LYS A 35 -2.79 2.15 0.20
CA LYS A 35 -3.62 3.33 -0.06
C LYS A 35 -3.47 3.82 -1.51
N ALA A 36 -2.26 3.84 -2.06
CA ALA A 36 -2.04 4.22 -3.45
C ALA A 36 -2.73 3.27 -4.45
N ALA A 37 -2.78 1.97 -4.13
CA ALA A 37 -3.51 0.99 -4.95
C ALA A 37 -5.04 1.16 -4.85
N GLU A 38 -5.56 1.45 -3.66
CA GLU A 38 -6.97 1.77 -3.44
C GLU A 38 -7.40 3.05 -4.18
N ASP A 39 -6.60 4.13 -4.07
CA ASP A 39 -6.86 5.39 -4.75
C ASP A 39 -6.87 5.20 -6.29
N ALA A 40 -5.94 4.39 -6.83
CA ALA A 40 -5.90 4.06 -8.26
C ALA A 40 -7.14 3.26 -8.71
N ALA A 41 -7.56 2.27 -7.93
CA ALA A 41 -8.76 1.50 -8.22
C ALA A 41 -10.01 2.38 -8.19
N GLN A 42 -10.11 3.31 -7.23
CA GLN A 42 -11.22 4.26 -7.16
C GLN A 42 -11.24 5.19 -8.38
N ALA A 43 -10.08 5.70 -8.81
CA ALA A 43 -10.00 6.52 -10.02
C ALA A 43 -10.46 5.76 -11.27
N GLY A 44 -10.13 4.47 -11.40
CA GLY A 44 -10.65 3.60 -12.46
C GLY A 44 -12.19 3.48 -12.42
N LYS A 45 -12.76 3.30 -11.23
CA LYS A 45 -14.22 3.17 -11.03
C LYS A 45 -14.93 4.46 -11.39
N ASP A 46 -14.39 5.59 -10.95
CA ASP A 46 -14.93 6.92 -11.22
C ASP A 46 -14.88 7.20 -12.72
N LYS A 47 -13.75 6.90 -13.38
CA LYS A 47 -13.62 7.10 -14.83
C LYS A 47 -14.57 6.20 -15.61
N LYS A 48 -14.76 4.95 -15.19
CA LYS A 48 -15.75 4.06 -15.79
C LYS A 48 -17.17 4.63 -15.70
N ALA A 49 -17.56 5.10 -14.51
CA ALA A 49 -18.88 5.71 -14.32
C ALA A 49 -19.06 6.96 -15.18
N GLU A 50 -18.01 7.77 -15.36
CA GLU A 50 -18.02 8.96 -16.23
C GLU A 50 -18.23 8.57 -17.70
N VAL A 51 -17.47 7.59 -18.22
CA VAL A 51 -17.56 7.20 -19.63
C VAL A 51 -18.83 6.41 -19.97
N GLU A 52 -19.45 5.76 -18.98
CA GLU A 52 -20.72 5.06 -19.17
C GLU A 52 -21.95 6.00 -19.03
N ALA A 53 -21.77 7.26 -18.64
CA ALA A 53 -22.85 8.17 -18.24
C ALA A 53 -23.80 8.56 -19.39
N ASP A 54 -23.31 8.65 -20.62
CA ASP A 54 -24.12 8.99 -21.81
C ASP A 54 -24.65 7.75 -22.55
N GLY A 55 -24.26 6.55 -22.10
CA GLY A 55 -24.64 5.27 -22.68
C GLY A 55 -23.87 4.89 -23.96
N VAL A 56 -22.84 5.63 -24.36
CA VAL A 56 -22.05 5.40 -25.58
C VAL A 56 -20.55 5.48 -25.29
N VAL A 57 -19.90 4.33 -25.15
CA VAL A 57 -18.43 4.27 -24.94
C VAL A 57 -17.69 4.18 -26.27
N ASN A 58 -16.76 5.11 -26.52
CA ASN A 58 -15.87 5.13 -27.67
C ASN A 58 -14.49 4.49 -27.36
N PRO A 59 -13.64 4.23 -28.38
CA PRO A 59 -12.33 3.60 -28.17
C PRO A 59 -11.37 4.37 -27.26
N ASP A 60 -11.38 5.71 -27.31
CA ASP A 60 -10.49 6.54 -26.50
C ASP A 60 -10.89 6.49 -25.02
N GLU A 61 -12.21 6.51 -24.74
CA GLU A 61 -12.76 6.34 -23.40
C GLU A 61 -12.43 4.98 -22.80
N LYS A 62 -12.57 3.91 -23.60
CA LYS A 62 -12.13 2.58 -23.17
C LYS A 62 -10.64 2.56 -22.87
N SER A 63 -9.81 3.16 -23.73
CA SER A 63 -8.36 3.22 -23.52
C SER A 63 -7.99 3.99 -22.24
N ALA A 64 -8.76 5.01 -21.87
CA ALA A 64 -8.54 5.75 -20.63
C ALA A 64 -8.83 4.88 -19.39
N VAL A 65 -9.92 4.10 -19.41
CA VAL A 65 -10.24 3.15 -18.32
C VAL A 65 -9.20 2.03 -18.25
N ASP A 66 -8.80 1.47 -19.40
CA ASP A 66 -7.76 0.44 -19.47
C ASP A 66 -6.43 0.95 -18.86
N GLY A 67 -6.02 2.19 -19.17
CA GLY A 67 -4.82 2.78 -18.59
C GLY A 67 -4.88 2.93 -17.06
N LEU A 68 -6.05 3.25 -16.50
CA LEU A 68 -6.23 3.31 -15.04
C LEU A 68 -6.23 1.92 -14.39
N ASN A 69 -6.71 0.90 -15.11
CA ASN A 69 -6.63 -0.49 -14.68
C ASN A 69 -5.17 -1.00 -14.65
N ASP A 70 -4.35 -0.58 -15.61
CA ASP A 70 -2.90 -0.86 -15.62
C ASP A 70 -2.20 -0.21 -14.43
N VAL A 71 -2.49 1.07 -14.16
CA VAL A 71 -1.96 1.78 -12.98
C VAL A 71 -2.38 1.08 -11.68
N THR A 72 -3.64 0.67 -11.57
CA THR A 72 -4.14 -0.08 -10.40
C THR A 72 -3.36 -1.38 -10.21
N THR A 73 -3.11 -2.11 -11.30
CA THR A 73 -2.34 -3.36 -11.28
C THR A 73 -0.89 -3.12 -10.86
N GLU A 74 -0.24 -2.07 -11.36
CA GLU A 74 1.12 -1.67 -10.96
C GLU A 74 1.20 -1.34 -9.46
N LYS A 75 0.27 -0.53 -8.95
CA LYS A 75 0.24 -0.14 -7.53
C LYS A 75 -0.04 -1.33 -6.63
N LYS A 76 -0.98 -2.20 -7.01
CA LYS A 76 -1.23 -3.46 -6.30
C LYS A 76 0.03 -4.33 -6.27
N GLY A 77 0.72 -4.48 -7.40
CA GLY A 77 1.97 -5.22 -7.51
C GLY A 77 3.12 -4.63 -6.68
N THR A 78 3.14 -3.31 -6.48
CA THR A 78 4.10 -2.62 -5.59
C THR A 78 3.77 -2.84 -4.11
N ALA A 79 2.49 -2.82 -3.75
CA ALA A 79 2.04 -3.00 -2.37
C ALA A 79 2.19 -4.44 -1.88
N THR A 80 1.93 -5.44 -2.72
CA THR A 80 2.01 -6.87 -2.35
C THR A 80 3.32 -7.25 -1.64
N PRO A 81 4.52 -7.04 -2.21
CA PRO A 81 5.77 -7.43 -1.55
C PRO A 81 6.05 -6.65 -0.28
N LEU A 82 5.56 -5.41 -0.16
CA LEU A 82 5.71 -4.61 1.06
C LEU A 82 4.87 -5.19 2.20
N VAL A 83 3.60 -5.50 1.93
CA VAL A 83 2.69 -6.15 2.89
C VAL A 83 3.17 -7.56 3.24
N ASP A 84 3.67 -8.33 2.27
CA ASP A 84 4.18 -9.67 2.50
C ASP A 84 5.45 -9.70 3.36
N SER A 85 6.25 -8.63 3.31
CA SER A 85 7.47 -8.48 4.10
C SER A 85 7.22 -8.07 5.56
N LEU A 86 5.99 -7.68 5.92
CA LEU A 86 5.67 -7.35 7.30
C LEU A 86 5.67 -8.60 8.21
N PRO A 87 6.00 -8.44 9.50
CA PRO A 87 5.78 -9.49 10.49
C PRO A 87 4.32 -9.95 10.52
N GLU A 88 4.10 -11.24 10.78
CA GLU A 88 2.75 -11.78 10.98
C GLU A 88 2.04 -11.06 12.13
N GLY A 89 0.79 -10.66 11.92
CA GLY A 89 0.04 -9.91 12.91
C GLY A 89 -1.12 -9.12 12.33
N PRO A 90 -1.90 -8.43 13.18
CA PRO A 90 -3.14 -7.77 12.78
C PRO A 90 -2.94 -6.68 11.72
N VAL A 91 -1.80 -5.98 11.72
CA VAL A 91 -1.47 -4.95 10.71
C VAL A 91 -1.34 -5.59 9.33
N LYS A 92 -0.56 -6.67 9.22
CA LYS A 92 -0.37 -7.42 7.96
C LYS A 92 -1.70 -7.97 7.43
N GLU A 93 -2.49 -8.59 8.32
CA GLU A 93 -3.80 -9.15 7.94
C GLU A 93 -4.77 -8.08 7.44
N ALA A 94 -4.83 -6.92 8.11
CA ALA A 94 -5.67 -5.81 7.69
C ALA A 94 -5.24 -5.24 6.33
N LEU A 95 -3.93 -5.08 6.11
CA LEU A 95 -3.39 -4.59 4.84
C LEU A 95 -3.60 -5.60 3.70
N LYS A 96 -3.43 -6.90 3.96
CA LYS A 96 -3.77 -7.95 2.98
C LYS A 96 -5.24 -7.90 2.59
N ALA A 97 -6.14 -7.85 3.58
CA ALA A 97 -7.58 -7.82 3.33
C ALA A 97 -8.00 -6.61 2.48
N ARG A 98 -7.40 -5.44 2.72
CA ARG A 98 -7.59 -4.24 1.88
C ARG A 98 -7.05 -4.45 0.47
N LEU A 99 -5.83 -4.96 0.34
CA LEU A 99 -5.20 -5.21 -0.95
C LEU A 99 -5.97 -6.25 -1.79
N ASP A 100 -6.59 -7.24 -1.16
CA ASP A 100 -7.45 -8.23 -1.82
C ASP A 100 -8.72 -7.61 -2.40
N GLN A 101 -9.23 -6.54 -1.80
CA GLN A 101 -10.38 -5.78 -2.30
C GLN A 101 -10.02 -4.80 -3.43
N VAL A 102 -8.73 -4.56 -3.69
CA VAL A 102 -8.28 -3.74 -4.82
C VAL A 102 -8.50 -4.53 -6.11
N THR A 103 -9.50 -4.11 -6.88
CA THR A 103 -9.87 -4.68 -8.19
C THR A 103 -9.88 -3.60 -9.27
N THR A 104 -9.60 -3.98 -10.51
CA THR A 104 -9.79 -3.14 -11.69
C THR A 104 -11.28 -2.95 -12.01
N SER A 105 -11.59 -1.92 -12.81
CA SER A 105 -12.97 -1.53 -13.18
C SER A 105 -13.44 -2.10 -14.51
#